data_AF-A0A958FU17-F1
#
_entry.id   AF-A0A958FU17-F1
#
_cell.length_a   1.000
_cell.length_b   1.000
_cell.length_c   1.000
_cell.angle_alpha   90.00
_cell.angle_beta   90.00
_cell.angle_gamma   90.00
#
_symmetry.space_group_name_H-M   'P 1'
#
loop_
_entity.id
_entity.type
_entity.pdbx_description
1 polymer ?
#
loop_
_entity_poly.entity_id
_entity_poly.type
_entity_poly.pdbx_seq_one_letter_code
_entity_poly.pdbx_strand_id
1 'polypeptide(L)'
;ATAALAAATLFYFEVEFAMIWVILTFLLNFIPSIGSVIATVLPLTIALIQFESYLTILMVALSLTTIQFIMGSVLDPQIVGGSVNLSPLVVLFSLIFWGWLWGIIGMFLAVPLSVIIKIIFENIDELRFLSILMSNGK
;
A
#
# COMPACT_ATOMS: atom_id res chain seq x y z
N ALA A 1 2.92 2.39 -12.94
CA ALA A 1 2.86 1.10 -13.66
C ALA A 1 1.60 0.31 -13.31
N THR A 2 1.25 0.16 -12.03
CA THR A 2 0.04 -0.56 -11.56
C THR A 2 -1.25 -0.08 -12.22
N ALA A 3 -1.48 1.24 -12.25
CA ALA A 3 -2.66 1.81 -12.91
C ALA A 3 -2.70 1.57 -14.43
N ALA A 4 -1.54 1.50 -15.10
CA ALA A 4 -1.49 1.22 -16.54
C ALA A 4 -1.82 -0.26 -16.84
N LEU A 5 -1.36 -1.18 -15.98
CA LEU A 5 -1.74 -2.59 -16.07
C LEU A 5 -3.22 -2.78 -15.77
N ALA A 6 -3.74 -2.13 -14.73
CA ALA A 6 -5.18 -2.12 -14.42
C ALA A 6 -6.00 -1.55 -15.59
N ALA A 7 -5.51 -0.49 -16.25
CA ALA A 7 -6.14 0.05 -17.46
C ALA A 7 -6.18 -1.00 -18.57
N ALA A 8 -5.06 -1.62 -18.89
CA ALA A 8 -5.00 -2.65 -19.92
C ALA A 8 -6.02 -3.77 -19.64
N THR A 9 -6.13 -4.23 -18.39
CA THR A 9 -7.11 -5.23 -17.98
C THR A 9 -8.55 -4.74 -18.14
N LEU A 10 -8.89 -3.59 -17.57
CA LEU A 10 -10.27 -3.09 -17.58
C LEU A 10 -10.76 -2.74 -18.98
N PHE A 11 -9.89 -2.18 -19.83
CA PHE A 11 -10.22 -1.92 -21.23
C PHE A 11 -10.31 -3.22 -22.05
N TYR A 12 -9.46 -4.21 -21.80
CA TYR A 12 -9.51 -5.50 -22.50
C TYR A 12 -10.80 -6.27 -22.23
N PHE A 13 -11.28 -6.24 -20.98
CA PHE A 13 -12.55 -6.86 -20.61
C PHE A 13 -13.77 -5.95 -20.81
N GLU A 14 -13.58 -4.74 -21.35
CA GLU A 14 -14.65 -3.75 -21.59
C GLU A 14 -15.50 -3.46 -20.35
N VAL A 15 -14.85 -3.37 -19.18
CA VAL A 15 -15.53 -3.07 -17.91
C VAL A 15 -16.08 -1.64 -17.95
N GLU A 16 -17.34 -1.47 -17.56
CA GLU A 16 -17.97 -0.16 -17.48
C GLU A 16 -17.21 0.79 -16.56
N PHE A 17 -17.15 2.06 -16.97
CA PHE A 17 -16.42 3.11 -16.25
C PHE A 17 -14.92 2.81 -16.05
N ALA A 18 -14.30 1.98 -16.91
CA ALA A 18 -12.88 1.64 -16.86
C ALA A 18 -11.99 2.86 -16.61
N MET A 19 -12.23 3.98 -17.30
CA MET A 19 -11.45 5.21 -17.13
C MET A 19 -11.51 5.77 -15.70
N ILE A 20 -12.69 5.75 -15.06
CA ILE A 20 -12.88 6.20 -13.67
C ILE A 20 -12.05 5.33 -12.74
N TRP A 21 -12.13 4.01 -12.91
CA TRP A 21 -11.41 3.05 -12.10
C TRP A 21 -9.90 3.15 -12.26
N VAL A 22 -9.41 3.41 -13.48
CA VAL A 22 -8.00 3.63 -13.75
C VAL A 22 -7.48 4.89 -13.06
N ILE A 23 -8.21 6.00 -13.18
CA ILE A 23 -7.85 7.26 -12.51
C ILE A 23 -7.86 7.05 -10.99
N LEU A 24 -8.87 6.37 -10.46
CA LEU A 24 -8.95 6.06 -9.03
C LEU A 24 -7.79 5.16 -8.59
N THR A 25 -7.44 4.15 -9.37
CA THR A 25 -6.31 3.24 -9.11
C THR A 25 -4.99 4.00 -9.09
N PHE A 26 -4.82 4.98 -9.98
CA PHE A 26 -3.66 5.85 -10.01
C PHE A 26 -3.59 6.74 -8.76
N LEU A 27 -4.69 7.41 -8.42
CA LEU A 27 -4.75 8.32 -7.26
C LEU A 27 -4.62 7.59 -5.92
N LEU A 28 -5.21 6.39 -5.79
CA LEU A 28 -5.16 5.67 -4.54
C LEU A 28 -3.88 4.86 -4.36
N ASN A 29 -3.11 4.59 -5.43
CA ASN A 29 -1.82 3.88 -5.33
C ASN A 29 -0.82 4.58 -4.40
N PHE A 30 -0.99 5.88 -4.16
CA PHE A 30 -0.17 6.63 -3.20
C PHE A 30 -0.40 6.22 -1.74
N ILE A 31 -1.51 5.52 -1.43
CA ILE A 31 -1.83 5.00 -0.09
C ILE A 31 -1.71 3.47 -0.15
N PRO A 32 -0.58 2.90 0.31
CA PRO A 32 -0.37 1.46 0.29
C PRO A 32 -1.50 0.69 0.99
N SER A 33 -1.80 -0.51 0.48
CA SER A 33 -2.89 -1.40 0.95
C SER A 33 -4.31 -0.87 0.71
N ILE A 34 -4.65 0.35 1.15
CA ILE A 34 -6.00 0.90 0.98
C ILE A 34 -6.30 1.09 -0.51
N GLY A 35 -5.39 1.72 -1.25
CA GLY A 35 -5.59 1.95 -2.66
C GLY A 35 -5.65 0.69 -3.49
N SER A 36 -4.80 -0.28 -3.16
CA SER A 36 -4.83 -1.62 -3.76
C SER A 36 -6.19 -2.31 -3.61
N VAL A 37 -6.76 -2.28 -2.40
CA VAL A 37 -8.04 -2.90 -2.11
C VAL A 37 -9.16 -2.21 -2.88
N ILE A 38 -9.25 -0.88 -2.82
CA ILE A 38 -10.31 -0.13 -3.49
C ILE A 38 -10.20 -0.25 -5.02
N ALA A 39 -8.97 -0.20 -5.56
CA ALA A 39 -8.68 -0.37 -6.98
C ALA A 39 -9.03 -1.76 -7.53
N THR A 40 -9.18 -2.76 -6.67
CA THR A 40 -9.53 -4.13 -7.08
C THR A 40 -11.00 -4.43 -6.84
N VAL A 41 -11.51 -4.10 -5.64
CA VAL A 41 -12.87 -4.45 -5.21
C VAL A 41 -13.91 -3.67 -5.99
N LEU A 42 -13.77 -2.36 -6.15
CA LEU A 42 -14.80 -1.56 -6.82
C LEU A 42 -14.98 -1.95 -8.30
N PRO A 43 -13.92 -2.06 -9.12
CA PRO A 43 -14.08 -2.48 -10.52
C PRO A 43 -14.60 -3.91 -10.64
N LEU A 44 -14.21 -4.79 -9.70
CA LEU A 44 -14.75 -6.15 -9.66
C LEU A 44 -16.24 -6.17 -9.32
N THR A 45 -16.72 -5.29 -8.42
CA THR A 45 -18.16 -5.18 -8.15
C THR A 45 -18.94 -4.70 -9.37
N ILE A 46 -18.38 -3.80 -10.18
CA ILE A 46 -19.00 -3.42 -11.46
C ILE A 46 -19.02 -4.60 -12.43
N ALA A 47 -17.90 -5.32 -12.58
CA ALA A 47 -17.84 -6.48 -13.45
C ALA A 47 -18.84 -7.58 -13.03
N LEU A 48 -19.08 -7.77 -11.74
CA LEU A 48 -20.09 -8.69 -11.19
C LEU A 48 -21.53 -8.29 -11.58
N ILE A 49 -21.80 -7.00 -11.72
CA ILE A 49 -23.12 -6.49 -12.09
C ILE A 49 -23.28 -6.47 -13.62
N GLN A 50 -22.21 -6.16 -14.34
CA GLN A 50 -22.21 -5.99 -15.79
C GLN A 50 -22.24 -7.32 -16.55
N PHE A 51 -21.48 -8.33 -16.10
CA PHE A 51 -21.32 -9.58 -16.83
C PHE A 51 -22.15 -10.70 -16.20
N GLU A 52 -22.89 -11.44 -17.04
CA GLU A 52 -23.57 -12.68 -16.62
C GLU A 52 -22.63 -13.90 -16.65
N SER A 53 -21.52 -13.80 -17.37
CA SER A 53 -20.54 -14.87 -17.50
C SER A 53 -19.63 -14.95 -16.28
N TYR A 54 -19.81 -15.99 -15.45
CA TYR A 54 -18.94 -16.30 -14.32
C TYR A 54 -17.45 -16.39 -14.70
N LEU A 55 -17.15 -16.86 -15.91
CA LEU A 55 -15.78 -17.02 -16.37
C LEU A 55 -15.12 -15.66 -16.63
N THR A 56 -15.85 -14.71 -17.20
CA THR A 56 -15.36 -13.33 -17.43
C THR A 56 -15.10 -12.62 -16.10
N ILE A 57 -16.03 -12.71 -15.16
CA ILE A 57 -15.91 -12.13 -13.82
C ILE A 57 -14.67 -12.70 -13.12
N LEU A 58 -14.49 -14.02 -13.15
CA LEU A 58 -13.35 -14.69 -12.54
C LEU A 58 -12.03 -14.25 -13.16
N MET A 59 -11.97 -14.08 -14.49
CA MET A 59 -10.78 -13.59 -15.18
C MET A 59 -10.45 -12.13 -14.82
N VAL A 60 -11.45 -11.25 -14.71
CA VAL A 60 -11.26 -9.87 -14.24
C VAL A 60 -10.74 -9.86 -12.80
N ALA A 61 -11.35 -10.66 -11.91
CA ALA A 61 -10.92 -10.77 -10.52
C ALA A 61 -9.47 -11.24 -10.40
N LEU A 62 -9.13 -12.33 -11.11
CA LEU A 62 -7.78 -12.90 -11.10
C LEU A 62 -6.74 -11.94 -11.64
N SER A 63 -7.02 -11.30 -12.78
CA SER A 63 -6.08 -10.38 -13.41
C SER A 63 -5.80 -9.15 -12.53
N LEU A 64 -6.85 -8.47 -12.04
CA LEU A 64 -6.68 -7.31 -11.15
C LEU A 64 -5.96 -7.68 -9.85
N THR A 65 -6.36 -8.78 -9.20
CA THR A 65 -5.73 -9.22 -7.95
C THR A 65 -4.27 -9.60 -8.17
N THR A 66 -3.95 -10.27 -9.27
CA THR A 66 -2.58 -10.67 -9.61
C THR A 66 -1.71 -9.44 -9.87
N ILE A 67 -2.21 -8.47 -10.63
CA ILE A 67 -1.50 -7.20 -10.85
C ILE A 67 -1.24 -6.50 -9.51
N GLN A 68 -2.26 -6.39 -8.67
CA GLN A 68 -2.14 -5.67 -7.41
C GLN A 68 -1.20 -6.37 -6.42
N PHE A 69 -1.20 -7.71 -6.40
CA PHE A 69 -0.30 -8.50 -5.58
C PHE A 69 1.15 -8.41 -6.07
N ILE A 70 1.39 -8.58 -7.37
CA ILE A 70 2.75 -8.53 -7.94
C ILE A 70 3.33 -7.12 -7.77
N MET A 71 2.56 -6.08 -8.07
CA MET A 71 3.04 -4.70 -7.93
C MET A 71 3.20 -4.35 -6.45
N GLY A 72 2.13 -4.46 -5.65
CA GLY A 72 2.11 -3.96 -4.27
C GLY A 72 2.92 -4.80 -3.26
N SER A 73 3.06 -6.11 -3.47
CA SER A 73 3.68 -7.02 -2.50
C SER A 73 5.05 -7.54 -2.92
N VAL A 74 5.39 -7.51 -4.21
CA VAL A 74 6.65 -8.09 -4.72
C VAL A 74 7.55 -7.02 -5.31
N LEU A 75 7.08 -6.28 -6.31
CA LEU A 75 7.89 -5.29 -7.00
C LEU A 75 8.12 -4.05 -6.15
N ASP A 76 7.06 -3.46 -5.56
CA ASP A 76 7.21 -2.26 -4.75
C ASP A 76 8.17 -2.49 -3.56
N PRO A 77 8.07 -3.59 -2.78
CA PRO A 77 9.04 -3.85 -1.70
C PRO A 77 10.45 -4.19 -2.19
N GLN A 78 10.61 -4.87 -3.33
CA GLN A 78 11.93 -5.17 -3.90
C GLN A 78 12.63 -3.92 -4.44
N ILE A 79 11.88 -3.01 -5.06
CA ILE A 79 12.39 -1.72 -5.57
C ILE A 79 12.70 -0.79 -4.40
N VAL A 80 11.84 -0.75 -3.38
CA VAL A 80 12.01 0.12 -2.19
C VAL A 80 13.01 -0.48 -1.18
N GLY A 81 13.39 -1.75 -1.35
CA GLY A 81 14.66 -2.33 -0.92
C GLY A 81 15.21 -1.81 0.41
N GLY A 82 14.41 -1.89 1.47
CA GLY A 82 14.82 -1.32 2.75
C GLY A 82 14.08 -2.00 3.89
N SER A 83 14.76 -2.91 4.59
CA SER A 83 14.32 -3.30 5.92
C SER A 83 14.30 -2.03 6.78
N VAL A 84 13.11 -1.70 7.29
CA VAL A 84 12.95 -0.69 8.31
C VAL A 84 13.80 -1.09 9.51
N ASN A 85 14.98 -0.47 9.67
CA ASN A 85 15.87 -0.77 10.77
C ASN A 85 15.39 -0.03 12.04
N LEU A 86 14.30 -0.51 12.62
CA LEU A 86 13.77 -0.07 13.90
C LEU A 86 13.88 -1.18 14.94
N SER A 87 14.25 -0.82 16.17
CA SER A 87 14.28 -1.77 17.27
C SER A 87 12.87 -2.20 17.69
N PRO A 88 12.65 -3.47 18.12
CA PRO A 88 11.36 -3.94 18.59
C PRO A 88 10.76 -3.07 19.71
N LEU A 89 11.62 -2.49 20.57
CA LEU A 89 11.21 -1.58 21.63
C LEU A 89 10.59 -0.29 21.06
N VAL A 90 11.21 0.29 20.04
CA VAL A 90 10.67 1.50 19.38
C VAL A 90 9.36 1.18 18.69
N VAL A 91 9.23 0.02 18.06
CA VAL A 91 7.97 -0.41 17.43
C VAL A 91 6.86 -0.53 18.47
N LEU A 92 7.12 -1.20 19.61
CA LEU A 92 6.16 -1.31 20.71
C LEU A 92 5.76 0.05 21.27
N PHE A 93 6.74 0.91 21.54
CA PHE A 93 6.47 2.26 22.04
C PHE A 93 5.66 3.09 21.05
N SER A 94 5.99 2.99 19.76
CA SER A 94 5.27 3.67 18.68
C SER A 94 3.82 3.22 18.61
N LEU A 95 3.56 1.91 18.70
CA LEU A 95 2.19 1.39 18.69
C LEU A 95 1.36 1.93 19.85
N ILE A 96 1.93 2.01 21.05
CA ILE A 96 1.26 2.57 22.22
C ILE A 96 1.05 4.08 22.05
N PHE A 97 2.08 4.82 21.64
CA PHE A 97 2.04 6.28 21.51
C PHE A 97 1.07 6.74 20.42
N TRP A 98 1.21 6.21 19.20
CA TRP A 98 0.33 6.55 18.08
C TRP A 98 -1.07 5.99 18.25
N GLY A 99 -1.19 4.79 18.84
CA GLY A 99 -2.48 4.20 19.19
C GLY A 99 -3.25 5.01 20.22
N TRP A 100 -2.56 5.57 21.22
CA TRP A 100 -3.17 6.49 22.18
C TRP A 100 -3.61 7.81 21.54
N LEU A 101 -2.81 8.36 20.61
CA LEU A 101 -3.13 9.60 19.92
C LEU A 101 -4.39 9.47 19.05
N TRP A 102 -4.41 8.54 18.10
CA TRP A 102 -5.42 8.50 17.02
C TRP A 102 -6.18 7.15 16.95
N GLY A 103 -6.05 6.29 17.95
CA GLY A 103 -6.70 4.99 17.99
C GLY A 103 -6.16 3.99 16.95
N ILE A 104 -7.06 3.25 16.31
CA ILE A 104 -6.72 2.19 15.33
C ILE A 104 -5.92 2.73 14.14
N ILE A 105 -6.29 3.92 13.65
CA ILE A 105 -5.59 4.56 12.53
C ILE A 105 -4.14 4.88 12.91
N GLY A 106 -3.92 5.37 14.13
CA GLY A 106 -2.59 5.62 14.66
C GLY A 106 -1.75 4.36 14.80
N MET A 107 -2.34 3.25 15.25
CA MET A 107 -1.66 1.95 15.31
C MET A 107 -1.22 1.45 13.93
N PHE A 108 -2.07 1.61 12.90
CA PHE A 108 -1.74 1.22 11.53
C PHE A 108 -0.56 2.02 10.95
N LEU A 109 -0.48 3.31 11.29
CA LEU A 109 0.57 4.22 10.82
C LEU A 109 1.80 4.29 11.73
N ALA A 110 1.81 3.56 12.85
CA ALA A 110 2.83 3.70 13.88
C ALA A 110 4.26 3.43 13.36
N VAL A 111 4.43 2.37 12.60
CA VAL A 111 5.73 2.00 12.01
C VAL A 111 6.22 3.05 11.00
N PRO A 112 5.47 3.39 9.93
CA PRO A 112 5.95 4.36 8.95
C PRO A 112 6.22 5.75 9.53
N LEU A 113 5.39 6.23 10.46
CA LEU A 113 5.62 7.52 11.11
C LEU A 113 6.92 7.52 11.93
N SER A 114 7.18 6.45 12.68
CA SER A 114 8.42 6.34 13.47
C SER A 114 9.67 6.18 12.61
N VAL A 115 9.54 5.59 11.40
CA VAL A 115 10.62 5.58 10.42
C VAL A 115 10.93 6.98 9.91
N ILE A 116 9.89 7.77 9.58
CA ILE A 116 10.07 9.15 9.12
C ILE A 116 10.80 9.97 10.19
N ILE A 117 10.39 9.83 11.46
CA ILE A 117 11.08 10.48 12.59
C ILE A 117 12.55 10.04 12.68
N LYS A 118 12.81 8.73 12.57
CA LYS A 118 14.19 8.22 12.58
C LYS A 118 15.03 8.80 11.44
N ILE A 119 14.50 8.83 10.21
CA ILE A 119 15.18 9.40 9.05
C ILE A 119 15.47 10.88 9.27
N ILE A 120 14.54 11.64 9.84
CA ILE A 120 14.78 13.05 10.21
C ILE A 120 15.93 13.16 11.21
N PHE A 121 15.95 12.32 12.25
CA PHE A 121 17.05 12.29 13.23
C PHE A 121 18.39 11.86 12.64
N GLU A 122 18.41 11.03 11.59
CA GLU A 122 19.64 10.66 10.87
C GLU A 122 20.25 11.83 10.08
N ASN A 123 19.42 12.72 9.58
CA ASN A 123 19.84 13.87 8.76
C ASN A 123 20.24 15.10 9.59
N ILE A 124 20.08 15.05 10.91
CA ILE A 124 20.46 16.13 11.84
C ILE A 124 21.59 15.62 12.73
N ASP A 125 22.79 16.19 12.58
CA ASP A 125 24.00 15.72 13.28
C ASP A 125 23.83 15.65 14.81
N GLU A 126 23.13 16.61 15.39
CA GLU A 126 22.84 16.72 16.84
C GLU A 126 21.88 15.63 17.34
N LEU A 127 20.97 15.14 16.49
CA LEU A 127 19.94 14.15 16.83
C LEU A 127 20.31 12.74 16.38
N ARG A 128 21.47 12.57 15.72
CA ARG A 128 21.93 11.28 15.20
C ARG A 128 22.04 10.20 16.27
N PHE A 129 22.35 10.58 17.52
CA PHE A 129 22.40 9.63 18.64
C PHE A 129 21.03 8.98 18.91
N LEU A 130 19.92 9.72 18.75
CA LEU A 130 18.57 9.18 18.91
C LEU A 130 18.24 8.18 17.80
N SER A 131 18.66 8.44 16.57
CA SER A 131 18.48 7.46 15.49
C SER A 131 19.20 6.15 15.78
N ILE A 132 20.44 6.22 16.29
CA ILE A 132 21.23 5.03 16.65
C ILE A 132 20.51 4.23 17.75
N LEU A 133 19.97 4.89 18.78
CA LEU A 133 19.15 4.24 19.80
C LEU A 133 17.86 3.62 19.23
N MET A 134 17.31 4.22 18.18
CA MET A 134 16.10 3.73 17.53
C MET A 134 16.35 2.55 16.58
N SER A 135 17.58 2.40 16.07
CA SER A 135 17.97 1.26 15.24
C SER A 135 18.17 -0.03 16.04
N ASN A 136 18.00 -1.19 15.39
CA ASN A 136 18.55 -2.41 15.97
C ASN A 136 20.07 -2.28 15.94
N GLY A 137 20.73 -2.53 17.08
CA GLY A 137 22.18 -2.36 17.30
C GLY A 137 23.09 -3.27 16.47
N LYS A 138 22.94 -3.25 15.15
CA LYS A 138 23.87 -3.77 14.15
C LYS A 138 24.56 -2.62 13.45
#